data_AF-A0A5B6ZD51-F1
#
_entry.id   AF-A0A5B6ZD51-F1
#
_cell.length_a   1.000
_cell.length_b   1.000
_cell.length_c   1.000
_cell.angle_alpha   90.00
_cell.angle_beta   90.00
_cell.angle_gamma   90.00
#
_symmetry.space_group_name_H-M   'P 1'
#
loop_
_entity.id
_entity.type
_entity.pdbx_description
1 polymer ?
#
loop_
_entity_poly.entity_id
_entity_poly.type
_entity_poly.pdbx_seq_one_letter_code
_entity_poly.pdbx_strand_id
1 'polypeptide(L)'
;MPPCAPNGVNHAEFFTECKPPNCYYFLAKHYGHMDMLDDAVAAKGGCLCKSGDNCKDKMRKCVGGLVVAFLNAYLGSDFDALKAIVGDPAIAPIELDPVIFEP
;
A
#
# COMPACT_ATOMS: atom_id res chain seq x y z
N MET A 1 -7.79 18.00 -4.72
CA MET A 1 -6.39 18.26 -4.34
C MET A 1 -5.48 17.39 -5.18
N PRO A 2 -4.39 17.93 -5.75
CA PRO A 2 -3.43 17.12 -6.52
C PRO A 2 -2.69 16.10 -5.63
N PRO A 3 -2.03 15.10 -6.22
CA PRO A 3 -1.09 14.23 -5.51
C PRO A 3 0.01 15.05 -4.79
N CYS A 4 0.44 14.60 -3.61
CA CYS A 4 1.50 15.26 -2.84
C CYS A 4 2.89 15.07 -3.47
N ALA A 5 3.13 13.93 -4.12
CA ALA A 5 4.36 13.67 -4.86
C ALA A 5 4.20 14.15 -6.32
N PRO A 6 5.12 14.99 -6.83
CA PRO A 6 5.18 15.34 -8.24
C PRO A 6 5.44 14.12 -9.14
N ASN A 7 5.15 14.27 -10.43
CA ASN A 7 5.58 13.29 -11.45
C ASN A 7 7.11 13.22 -11.48
N GLY A 8 7.67 12.01 -11.57
CA GLY A 8 9.12 11.78 -11.60
C GLY A 8 9.76 11.53 -10.23
N VAL A 9 9.01 11.68 -9.14
CA VAL A 9 9.44 11.41 -7.76
C VAL A 9 8.32 10.75 -6.94
N ASN A 10 7.41 10.04 -7.60
CA ASN A 10 6.29 9.36 -6.96
C ASN A 10 6.64 7.90 -6.63
N HIS A 11 5.67 7.18 -6.07
CA HIS A 11 5.82 5.78 -5.65
C HIS A 11 6.23 4.83 -6.78
N ALA A 12 5.84 5.10 -8.04
CA ALA A 12 6.19 4.28 -9.18
C ALA A 12 7.66 4.49 -9.60
N GLU A 13 8.14 5.73 -9.58
CA GLU A 13 9.57 6.01 -9.79
C GLU A 13 10.41 5.45 -8.64
N PHE A 14 9.99 5.64 -7.38
CA PHE A 14 10.66 5.05 -6.21
C PHE A 14 10.78 3.53 -6.34
N PHE A 15 9.69 2.84 -6.67
CA PHE A 15 9.72 1.39 -6.89
C PHE A 15 10.72 1.03 -7.98
N THR A 16 10.68 1.72 -9.13
CA THR A 16 11.55 1.46 -10.29
C THR A 16 13.04 1.64 -9.98
N GLU A 17 13.42 2.69 -9.27
CA GLU A 17 14.80 2.95 -8.88
C GLU A 17 15.30 1.97 -7.80
N CYS A 18 14.39 1.54 -6.93
CA CYS A 18 14.69 0.68 -5.79
C CYS A 18 14.27 -0.77 -6.02
N LYS A 19 14.40 -1.34 -7.24
CA LYS A 19 14.15 -2.77 -7.48
C LYS A 19 15.43 -3.63 -7.33
N PRO A 20 15.86 -4.05 -6.13
CA PRO A 20 16.69 -5.25 -5.99
C PRO A 20 15.81 -6.50 -6.22
N PRO A 21 16.42 -7.70 -6.32
CA PRO A 21 15.64 -8.93 -6.32
C PRO A 21 14.76 -9.02 -5.07
N ASN A 22 13.54 -9.51 -5.24
CA ASN A 22 12.48 -9.67 -4.25
C ASN A 22 11.80 -8.36 -3.80
N CYS A 23 11.44 -7.50 -4.75
CA CYS A 23 10.74 -6.25 -4.51
C CYS A 23 9.22 -6.39 -4.79
N TYR A 24 8.39 -5.82 -3.92
CA TYR A 24 6.93 -5.86 -4.04
C TYR A 24 6.36 -4.44 -4.16
N TYR A 25 5.33 -4.30 -4.98
CA TYR A 25 4.59 -3.06 -5.14
C TYR A 25 3.10 -3.34 -5.10
N PHE A 26 2.41 -2.72 -4.15
CA PHE A 26 0.96 -2.82 -3.97
C PHE A 26 0.36 -1.42 -4.03
N LEU A 27 -0.40 -1.10 -5.07
CA LEU A 27 -1.06 0.20 -5.19
C LEU A 27 -2.50 0.16 -4.68
N ALA A 28 -2.78 0.89 -3.60
CA ALA A 28 -4.14 1.13 -3.12
C ALA A 28 -4.85 2.18 -4.00
N LYS A 29 -5.29 1.77 -5.18
CA LYS A 29 -5.74 2.61 -6.32
C LYS A 29 -6.74 3.71 -5.97
N HIS A 30 -7.65 3.44 -5.05
CA HIS A 30 -8.73 4.37 -4.67
C HIS A 30 -8.55 5.05 -3.31
N TYR A 31 -7.34 5.01 -2.75
CA TYR A 31 -7.01 5.59 -1.45
C TYR A 31 -5.88 6.62 -1.57
N GLY A 32 -5.86 7.57 -0.65
CA GLY A 32 -4.85 8.61 -0.54
C GLY A 32 -4.06 8.51 0.76
N HIS A 33 -3.03 9.36 0.89
CA HIS A 33 -2.11 9.36 2.03
C HIS A 33 -2.83 9.50 3.38
N MET A 34 -3.91 10.29 3.43
CA MET A 34 -4.68 10.52 4.66
C MET A 34 -5.55 9.34 5.09
N ASP A 35 -5.79 8.34 4.23
CA ASP A 35 -6.60 7.17 4.57
C ASP A 35 -5.83 6.13 5.39
N MET A 36 -4.49 6.21 5.39
CA MET A 36 -3.61 5.36 6.19
C MET A 36 -3.47 5.85 7.64
N LEU A 37 -3.70 7.14 7.90
CA LEU A 37 -3.57 7.75 9.22
C LEU A 37 -4.81 7.54 10.07
N ASP A 38 -4.67 7.57 11.40
CA ASP A 38 -5.81 7.60 12.34
C ASP A 38 -6.71 8.81 12.12
N ASP A 39 -8.01 8.69 12.43
CA ASP A 39 -9.01 9.70 12.09
C ASP A 39 -8.72 11.07 12.72
N ALA A 40 -8.25 11.10 13.97
CA ALA A 40 -7.88 12.34 14.64
C ALA A 40 -6.68 13.06 13.98
N VAL A 41 -5.77 12.31 13.36
CA VAL A 41 -4.60 12.85 12.66
C VAL A 41 -5.00 13.28 11.25
N ALA A 42 -5.73 12.42 10.53
CA ALA A 42 -6.25 12.72 9.19
C ALA A 42 -7.14 13.98 9.19
N ALA A 43 -7.95 14.19 10.23
CA ALA A 43 -8.79 15.39 10.37
C ALA A 43 -7.97 16.68 10.51
N LYS A 44 -6.81 16.63 11.16
CA LYS A 44 -5.90 17.78 11.32
C LYS A 44 -5.07 18.06 10.06
N GLY A 45 -4.80 17.02 9.26
CA GLY A 45 -3.98 17.09 8.05
C GLY A 45 -4.76 17.12 6.73
N GLY A 46 -6.09 17.17 6.77
CA GLY A 46 -6.95 16.99 5.58
C GLY A 46 -6.76 18.02 4.46
N CYS A 47 -6.13 19.17 4.75
CA CYS A 47 -5.77 20.19 3.75
C CYS A 47 -4.39 19.96 3.11
N LEU A 48 -3.60 19.00 3.60
CA LEU A 48 -2.21 18.78 3.16
C LEU A 48 -2.09 17.66 2.12
N CYS A 49 -2.74 16.51 2.33
CA CYS A 49 -2.70 15.38 1.39
C CYS A 49 -4.03 14.67 1.17
N LYS A 50 -4.14 13.98 0.03
CA LYS A 50 -5.41 13.46 -0.50
C LYS A 50 -5.98 12.39 0.44
N SER A 51 -7.30 12.43 0.64
CA SER A 51 -8.11 11.28 1.06
C SER A 51 -8.87 10.77 -0.17
N GLY A 52 -9.08 9.46 -0.24
CA GLY A 52 -10.07 8.86 -1.13
C GLY A 52 -11.48 8.98 -0.53
N ASP A 53 -12.47 8.54 -1.31
CA ASP A 53 -13.88 8.55 -0.90
C ASP A 53 -14.32 7.23 -0.23
N ASN A 54 -13.36 6.34 0.07
CA ASN A 54 -13.60 4.99 0.55
C ASN A 54 -13.39 4.82 2.08
N CYS A 55 -13.66 3.61 2.58
CA CYS A 55 -13.58 3.28 4.00
C CYS A 55 -12.12 3.20 4.51
N LYS A 56 -11.71 4.17 5.34
CA LYS A 56 -10.36 4.23 5.94
C LYS A 56 -10.00 3.00 6.77
N ASP A 57 -10.95 2.42 7.49
CA ASP A 57 -10.73 1.19 8.27
C ASP A 57 -10.27 0.02 7.38
N LYS A 58 -10.87 -0.13 6.19
CA LYS A 58 -10.45 -1.16 5.22
C LYS A 58 -9.04 -0.89 4.70
N MET A 59 -8.68 0.37 4.43
CA MET A 59 -7.32 0.75 4.03
C MET A 59 -6.29 0.38 5.11
N ARG A 60 -6.54 0.77 6.36
CA ARG A 60 -5.65 0.49 7.50
C ARG A 60 -5.48 -1.01 7.71
N LYS A 61 -6.58 -1.78 7.65
CA LYS A 61 -6.53 -3.26 7.74
C LYS A 61 -5.74 -3.87 6.59
N CYS A 62 -5.91 -3.39 5.36
CA CYS A 62 -5.14 -3.88 4.23
C CYS A 62 -3.64 -3.61 4.40
N VAL A 63 -3.24 -2.37 4.71
CA VAL A 63 -1.83 -2.01 4.91
C VAL A 63 -1.23 -2.80 6.07
N GLY A 64 -1.94 -2.90 7.19
CA GLY A 64 -1.50 -3.70 8.34
C GLY A 64 -1.29 -5.17 7.97
N GLY A 65 -2.23 -5.76 7.23
CA GLY A 65 -2.11 -7.13 6.73
C GLY A 65 -0.91 -7.33 5.80
N LEU A 66 -0.69 -6.41 4.86
CA LEU A 66 0.47 -6.44 3.95
C LEU A 66 1.80 -6.39 4.71
N VAL A 67 1.92 -5.49 5.70
CA VAL A 67 3.13 -5.37 6.54
C VAL A 67 3.35 -6.64 7.35
N VAL A 68 2.31 -7.21 7.98
CA VAL A 68 2.42 -8.45 8.74
C VAL A 68 2.83 -9.63 7.83
N ALA A 69 2.20 -9.77 6.66
CA ALA A 69 2.55 -10.81 5.70
C ALA A 69 4.01 -10.70 5.23
N PHE A 70 4.47 -9.48 4.94
CA PHE A 70 5.86 -9.22 4.58
C PHE A 70 6.85 -9.57 5.70
N LEU A 71 6.56 -9.16 6.94
CA LEU A 71 7.42 -9.46 8.08
C LEU A 71 7.44 -10.95 8.40
N ASN A 72 6.31 -11.66 8.33
CA ASN A 72 6.26 -13.11 8.48
C ASN A 72 7.10 -13.83 7.42
N ALA A 73 7.06 -13.36 6.16
CA ALA A 73 7.86 -13.92 5.08
C ALA A 73 9.36 -13.78 5.34
N TYR A 74 9.84 -12.56 5.62
CA TYR A 74 11.28 -12.28 5.68
C TYR A 74 11.92 -12.50 7.06
N LEU A 75 11.15 -12.41 8.15
CA LEU A 75 11.65 -12.66 9.51
C LEU A 75 11.23 -14.05 10.03
N GLY A 76 10.09 -14.55 9.59
CA GLY A 76 9.53 -15.85 10.03
C GLY A 76 9.70 -17.00 9.03
N SER A 77 10.19 -16.73 7.81
CA SER A 77 10.25 -17.70 6.69
C SER A 77 8.88 -18.25 6.25
N ASP A 78 7.77 -17.57 6.59
CA ASP A 78 6.41 -17.93 6.20
C ASP A 78 5.90 -17.01 5.09
N PHE A 79 5.95 -17.50 3.86
CA PHE A 79 5.59 -16.75 2.66
C PHE A 79 4.15 -16.96 2.22
N ASP A 80 3.37 -17.80 2.90
CA ASP A 80 2.09 -18.29 2.38
C ASP A 80 1.09 -17.15 2.19
N ALA A 81 0.93 -16.29 3.21
CA ALA A 81 0.06 -15.13 3.14
C ALA A 81 0.50 -14.13 2.07
N LEU A 82 1.81 -13.84 1.98
CA LEU A 82 2.33 -12.87 1.02
C LEU A 82 2.15 -13.35 -0.44
N LYS A 83 2.45 -14.63 -0.70
CA LYS A 83 2.24 -15.26 -2.00
C LYS A 83 0.76 -15.33 -2.36
N ALA A 84 -0.12 -15.60 -1.41
CA ALA A 84 -1.56 -15.61 -1.63
C ALA A 84 -2.05 -14.22 -2.09
N ILE A 85 -1.61 -13.13 -1.44
CA ILE A 85 -2.01 -11.76 -1.82
C ILE A 85 -1.47 -11.40 -3.21
N VAL A 86 -0.23 -11.80 -3.55
CA VAL A 86 0.33 -11.55 -4.88
C VAL A 86 -0.40 -12.36 -5.96
N GLY A 87 -0.76 -13.61 -5.67
CA GLY A 87 -1.46 -14.50 -6.61
C GLY A 87 -2.93 -14.17 -6.80
N ASP A 88 -3.60 -13.66 -5.76
CA ASP A 88 -4.98 -13.18 -5.80
C ASP A 88 -5.13 -11.90 -4.95
N PRO A 89 -4.89 -10.72 -5.53
CA PRO A 89 -5.05 -9.44 -4.82
C PRO A 89 -6.48 -9.19 -4.29
N ALA A 90 -7.49 -9.89 -4.81
CA ALA A 90 -8.88 -9.68 -4.40
C ALA A 90 -9.18 -10.18 -2.97
N ILE A 91 -8.27 -10.96 -2.37
CA ILE A 91 -8.39 -11.34 -0.95
C ILE A 91 -8.15 -10.14 -0.01
N ALA A 92 -7.52 -9.07 -0.50
CA ALA A 92 -7.28 -7.88 0.28
C ALA A 92 -8.59 -7.14 0.59
N PRO A 93 -8.70 -6.44 1.73
CA PRO A 93 -9.90 -5.66 2.08
C PRO A 93 -10.24 -4.51 1.12
N ILE A 94 -9.30 -4.15 0.23
CA ILE A 94 -9.39 -3.05 -0.73
C ILE A 94 -8.85 -3.49 -2.10
N GLU A 95 -9.19 -2.75 -3.16
CA GLU A 95 -8.58 -2.95 -4.48
C GLU A 95 -7.09 -2.56 -4.44
N LEU A 96 -6.24 -3.55 -4.68
CA LEU A 96 -4.82 -3.39 -4.93
C LEU A 96 -4.59 -3.57 -6.44
N ASP A 97 -4.26 -2.48 -7.13
CA ASP A 97 -4.06 -2.50 -8.58
C ASP A 97 -3.13 -1.34 -9.03
N PRO A 98 -1.92 -1.64 -9.57
CA PRO A 98 -1.40 -2.98 -9.79
C PRO A 98 -0.77 -3.59 -8.53
N VAL A 99 -0.64 -4.91 -8.55
CA VAL A 99 0.26 -5.68 -7.68
C VAL A 99 1.41 -6.21 -8.52
N ILE A 100 2.65 -5.87 -8.14
CA ILE A 100 3.86 -6.27 -8.86
C ILE A 100 4.80 -6.96 -7.88
N PHE A 101 5.36 -8.10 -8.29
CA PHE A 101 6.44 -8.78 -7.59
C PHE A 101 7.58 -9.00 -8.57
N GLU A 102 8.77 -8.51 -8.20
CA GLU A 102 10.02 -8.64 -8.95
C GLU A 102 10.95 -9.55 -8.13
N PRO A 103 11.18 -10.81 -8.52
CA PRO A 103 11.94 -11.79 -7.74
C PRO A 103 13.45 -11.51 -7.66
#